data_AF-A0A968TRE0-F1
#
_entry.id   AF-A0A968TRE0-F1
#
_cell.length_a   1.000
_cell.length_b   1.000
_cell.length_c   1.000
_cell.angle_alpha   90.00
_cell.angle_beta   90.00
_cell.angle_gamma   90.00
#
_symmetry.space_group_name_H-M   'P 1'
#
loop_
_entity.id
_entity.type
_entity.pdbx_description
1 polymer ?
#
loop_
_entity_poly.entity_id
_entity_poly.type
_entity_poly.pdbx_seq_one_letter_code
_entity_poly.pdbx_strand_id
1 'polypeptide(L)'
;MIRVKGFCVLAAVTSVLLGGAQAVADVPLGVSSGGGGAGVLCETETGGNTLVSLDLFEARHVWGYEIPESDDYEAELRRVFQRVHSVVASEPRDPTPEYTESVHQEYRRNVESVLTSFSYIPAGTRLALIQDRDDILVPPKNCRIVQVISYFDQSAKGRRILVDREYWEMLGPQDRVAFLFHEMVYEVFRLFGDKTSARARKLTGIMLSSVSLSAKYGAFVKGGRVLECRPEGASEAGTEFYIGESREGEAVIAFEAIDGESMMSRPSSAWADYSLSS
;
A
#
# COMPACT_ATOMS: atom_id res chain seq x y z
N MET A 1 -52.58 -13.82 -0.74
CA MET A 1 -53.16 -12.48 -1.00
C MET A 1 -53.62 -11.90 0.33
N ILE A 2 -53.00 -10.81 0.80
CA ILE A 2 -53.44 -10.08 2.00
C ILE A 2 -53.36 -8.59 1.67
N ARG A 3 -54.47 -7.86 1.86
CA ARG A 3 -54.53 -6.39 1.81
C ARG A 3 -54.46 -5.87 3.25
N VAL A 4 -53.64 -4.86 3.51
CA VAL A 4 -53.78 -3.98 4.68
C VAL A 4 -53.74 -2.52 4.22
N LYS A 5 -54.58 -1.69 4.82
CA LYS A 5 -54.75 -0.25 4.49
C LYS A 5 -53.64 0.58 5.13
N GLY A 6 -53.27 1.70 4.51
CA GLY A 6 -52.30 2.64 5.05
C GLY A 6 -52.89 3.66 6.03
N PHE A 7 -52.05 4.60 6.47
CA PHE A 7 -52.43 5.82 7.17
C PHE A 7 -51.49 6.95 6.78
N CYS A 8 -52.03 8.13 6.45
CA CYS A 8 -51.27 9.37 6.38
C CYS A 8 -51.35 10.09 7.72
N VAL A 9 -50.24 10.67 8.17
CA VAL A 9 -50.24 11.71 9.20
C VAL A 9 -49.40 12.88 8.70
N LEU A 10 -50.04 14.05 8.58
CA LEU A 10 -49.37 15.31 8.30
C LEU A 10 -48.83 15.86 9.63
N ALA A 11 -47.53 16.11 9.72
CA ALA A 11 -46.94 16.82 10.85
C ALA A 11 -46.40 18.18 10.37
N ALA A 12 -46.95 19.26 10.90
CA ALA A 12 -46.40 20.60 10.67
C ALA A 12 -45.11 20.76 11.51
N VAL A 13 -44.05 21.24 10.88
CA VAL A 13 -42.78 21.54 11.57
C VAL A 13 -42.65 23.05 11.71
N THR A 14 -42.66 23.52 12.97
CA THR A 14 -42.39 24.92 13.32
C THR A 14 -40.87 25.11 13.42
N SER A 15 -40.28 25.88 12.50
CA SER A 15 -38.85 26.16 12.52
C SER A 15 -38.49 27.16 13.63
N VAL A 16 -37.92 26.66 14.73
CA VAL A 16 -37.22 27.47 15.73
C VAL A 16 -35.74 27.55 15.33
N LEU A 17 -35.28 28.73 14.90
CA LEU A 17 -33.87 28.99 14.63
C LEU A 17 -33.11 29.25 15.94
N LEU A 18 -32.61 28.19 16.56
CA LEU A 18 -31.59 28.27 17.60
C LEU A 18 -30.21 28.01 16.99
N GLY A 19 -29.39 29.06 16.94
CA GLY A 19 -28.00 29.00 16.51
C GLY A 19 -27.11 28.32 17.55
N GLY A 20 -27.23 27.01 17.70
CA GLY A 20 -26.27 26.19 18.45
C GLY A 20 -25.06 25.86 17.57
N ALA A 21 -23.85 26.03 18.11
CA ALA A 21 -22.65 25.48 17.49
C ALA A 21 -22.81 23.95 17.44
N GLN A 22 -22.97 23.40 16.22
CA GLN A 22 -23.13 21.97 16.04
C GLN A 22 -21.77 21.31 16.31
N ALA A 23 -21.68 20.57 17.42
CA ALA A 23 -20.63 19.59 17.58
C ALA A 23 -20.72 18.62 16.39
N VAL A 24 -19.65 18.51 15.62
CA VAL A 24 -19.58 17.56 14.51
C VAL A 24 -19.59 16.18 15.13
N ALA A 25 -20.73 15.51 15.09
CA ALA A 25 -20.86 14.16 15.62
C ALA A 25 -20.12 13.21 14.67
N ASP A 26 -19.15 12.47 15.19
CA ASP A 26 -18.52 11.37 14.47
C ASP A 26 -19.61 10.34 14.14
N VAL A 27 -20.08 10.32 12.89
CA VAL A 27 -21.04 9.33 12.42
C VAL A 27 -20.24 8.06 12.11
N PRO A 28 -20.45 6.95 12.86
CA PRO A 28 -19.85 5.67 12.49
C PRO A 28 -20.59 5.12 11.27
N LEU A 29 -20.20 5.58 10.09
CA LEU A 29 -20.59 5.00 8.82
C LEU A 29 -20.15 3.54 8.85
N GLY A 30 -21.13 2.63 8.82
CA GLY A 30 -20.96 1.22 9.22
C GLY A 30 -19.65 0.61 8.74
N VAL A 31 -18.71 0.42 9.66
CA VAL A 31 -17.33 0.05 9.36
C VAL A 31 -17.31 -1.42 8.90
N SER A 32 -17.31 -1.63 7.59
CA SER A 32 -16.90 -2.92 7.04
C SER A 32 -15.44 -3.16 7.41
N SER A 33 -15.06 -4.40 7.69
CA SER A 33 -13.70 -4.80 8.09
C SER A 33 -12.65 -4.73 6.95
N GLY A 34 -12.77 -3.74 6.07
CA GLY A 34 -11.77 -3.39 5.07
C GLY A 34 -10.86 -2.30 5.63
N GLY A 35 -9.56 -2.42 5.36
CA GLY A 35 -8.56 -1.45 5.80
C GLY A 35 -8.61 -0.12 5.04
N GLY A 36 -7.45 0.54 4.96
CA GLY A 36 -7.23 1.63 4.02
C GLY A 36 -6.07 2.54 4.42
N GLY A 37 -5.71 3.46 3.51
CA GLY A 37 -4.64 4.42 3.73
C GLY A 37 -4.77 5.32 4.98
N ALA A 38 -3.81 5.20 5.89
CA ALA A 38 -3.58 6.14 6.98
C ALA A 38 -2.39 7.09 6.69
N GLY A 39 -2.35 8.23 7.36
CA GLY A 39 -1.26 9.21 7.28
C GLY A 39 -0.82 9.73 8.65
N VAL A 40 0.35 10.34 8.72
CA VAL A 40 0.88 10.97 9.94
C VAL A 40 0.79 12.49 9.78
N LEU A 41 -0.12 13.09 10.54
CA LEU A 41 -0.34 14.53 10.59
C LEU A 41 0.53 15.13 11.71
N CYS A 42 1.44 16.03 11.36
CA CYS A 42 2.33 16.71 12.29
C CYS A 42 2.08 18.22 12.32
N GLU A 43 2.08 18.82 13.51
CA GLU A 43 2.05 20.28 13.69
C GLU A 43 3.43 20.87 13.39
N THR A 44 3.49 21.94 12.60
CA THR A 44 4.75 22.64 12.29
C THR A 44 5.10 23.67 13.36
N GLU A 45 6.36 24.07 13.46
CA GLU A 45 6.81 25.15 14.37
C GLU A 45 6.08 26.48 14.15
N THR A 46 5.57 26.70 12.93
CA THR A 46 4.78 27.87 12.52
C THR A 46 3.29 27.76 12.83
N GLY A 47 2.82 26.67 13.46
CA GLY A 47 1.41 26.42 13.76
C GLY A 47 0.58 25.94 12.55
N GLY A 48 1.24 25.53 11.47
CA GLY A 48 0.63 24.82 10.35
C GLY A 48 0.57 23.31 10.58
N ASN A 49 0.16 22.56 9.56
CA ASN A 49 0.21 21.10 9.58
C ASN A 49 0.89 20.56 8.32
N THR A 50 1.63 19.46 8.45
CA THR A 50 2.09 18.62 7.35
C THR A 50 1.48 17.23 7.48
N LEU A 51 1.17 16.61 6.35
CA LEU A 51 0.64 15.23 6.30
C LEU A 51 1.51 14.40 5.36
N VAL A 52 2.01 13.28 5.86
CA VAL A 52 2.78 12.28 5.11
C VAL A 52 2.01 10.96 5.12
N SER A 53 2.05 10.16 4.05
CA SER A 53 1.44 8.82 4.08
C SER A 53 2.13 7.93 5.12
N LEU A 54 1.39 6.99 5.73
CA LEU A 54 1.97 6.08 6.71
C LEU A 54 3.08 5.22 6.08
N ASP A 55 2.94 4.84 4.81
CA ASP A 55 3.95 4.06 4.06
C ASP A 55 5.29 4.79 3.99
N LEU A 56 5.26 6.08 3.63
CA LEU A 56 6.46 6.90 3.49
C LEU A 56 7.01 7.32 4.85
N PHE A 57 6.15 7.47 5.85
CA PHE A 57 6.57 7.72 7.22
C PHE A 57 7.31 6.51 7.80
N GLU A 58 6.76 5.30 7.70
CA GLU A 58 7.40 4.04 8.12
C GLU A 58 8.70 3.81 7.35
N ALA A 59 8.70 4.04 6.04
CA ALA A 59 9.90 3.91 5.21
C ALA A 59 11.06 4.79 5.69
N ARG A 60 10.81 6.08 5.94
CA ARG A 60 11.85 7.01 6.45
C ARG A 60 12.28 6.67 7.89
N HIS A 61 11.35 6.41 8.80
CA HIS A 61 11.62 6.38 10.24
C HIS A 61 11.81 4.98 10.86
N VAL A 62 11.22 3.93 10.26
CA VAL A 62 11.29 2.55 10.76
C VAL A 62 12.30 1.73 9.95
N TRP A 63 12.33 1.90 8.63
CA TRP A 63 13.24 1.14 7.75
C TRP A 63 14.49 1.90 7.31
N GLY A 64 14.58 3.20 7.63
CA GLY A 64 15.75 4.03 7.31
C GLY A 64 15.94 4.26 5.80
N TYR A 65 14.88 4.15 5.01
CA TYR A 65 14.92 4.36 3.58
C TYR A 65 15.00 5.85 3.25
N GLU A 66 16.01 6.24 2.48
CA GLU A 66 16.03 7.52 1.79
C GLU A 66 14.96 7.52 0.71
N ILE A 67 14.16 8.57 0.64
CA ILE A 67 13.06 8.71 -0.33
C ILE A 67 13.28 10.05 -1.05
N PRO A 68 13.73 10.05 -2.32
CA PRO A 68 13.91 11.26 -3.11
C PRO A 68 12.59 12.04 -3.17
N GLU A 69 12.61 13.34 -2.87
CA GLU A 69 11.40 14.17 -2.97
C GLU A 69 10.99 14.36 -4.44
N SER A 70 9.67 14.40 -4.68
CA SER A 70 9.10 14.72 -5.99
C SER A 70 7.82 15.55 -5.83
N ASP A 71 7.75 16.66 -6.55
CA ASP A 71 6.58 17.51 -6.71
C ASP A 71 5.81 17.25 -8.03
N ASP A 72 6.31 16.34 -8.88
CA ASP A 72 5.62 15.88 -10.09
C ASP A 72 4.98 14.50 -9.85
N TYR A 73 3.65 14.50 -9.76
CA TYR A 73 2.82 13.31 -9.59
C TYR A 73 2.96 12.32 -10.76
N GLU A 74 3.00 12.78 -12.01
CA GLU A 74 3.06 11.91 -13.20
C GLU A 74 4.46 11.34 -13.41
N ALA A 75 5.51 12.11 -13.10
CA ALA A 75 6.88 11.60 -13.10
C ALA A 75 7.07 10.54 -12.00
N GLU A 76 6.55 10.79 -10.80
CA GLU A 76 6.67 9.87 -9.68
C GLU A 76 5.89 8.56 -9.91
N LEU A 77 4.67 8.67 -10.42
CA LEU A 77 3.85 7.53 -10.79
C LEU A 77 4.53 6.66 -11.85
N ARG A 78 5.12 7.29 -12.88
CA ARG A 78 5.93 6.61 -13.91
C ARG A 78 7.16 5.93 -13.32
N ARG A 79 7.89 6.60 -12.41
CA ARG A 79 9.08 6.07 -11.74
C ARG A 79 8.77 4.80 -10.95
N VAL A 80 7.68 4.80 -10.17
CA VAL A 80 7.22 3.63 -9.42
C VAL A 80 6.92 2.47 -10.38
N PHE A 81 6.15 2.70 -11.44
CA PHE A 81 5.78 1.65 -12.39
C PHE A 81 6.97 1.08 -13.18
N GLN A 82 7.95 1.92 -13.54
CA GLN A 82 9.21 1.47 -14.14
C GLN A 82 10.02 0.56 -13.20
N ARG A 83 9.98 0.82 -11.88
CA ARG A 83 10.66 -0.03 -10.88
C ARG A 83 9.93 -1.33 -10.61
N VAL A 84 8.60 -1.32 -10.55
CA VAL A 84 7.80 -2.56 -10.47
C VAL A 84 8.10 -3.42 -11.69
N HIS A 85 8.11 -2.82 -12.88
CA HIS A 85 8.45 -3.51 -14.12
C HIS A 85 9.88 -4.10 -14.09
N SER A 86 10.89 -3.35 -13.64
CA SER A 86 12.27 -3.85 -13.57
C SER A 86 12.49 -4.98 -12.56
N VAL A 87 11.59 -5.15 -11.57
CA VAL A 87 11.59 -6.30 -10.64
C VAL A 87 10.85 -7.51 -11.21
N VAL A 88 9.72 -7.28 -11.90
CA VAL A 88 8.86 -8.34 -12.45
C VAL A 88 9.41 -8.91 -13.77
N ALA A 89 10.15 -8.12 -14.55
CA ALA A 89 10.79 -8.54 -15.78
C ALA A 89 11.95 -9.53 -15.52
N SER A 90 11.60 -10.80 -15.31
CA SER A 90 12.54 -11.90 -15.05
C SER A 90 13.38 -12.28 -16.27
N GLU A 91 12.97 -11.89 -17.48
CA GLU A 91 13.78 -12.06 -18.69
C GLU A 91 14.54 -10.77 -19.05
N PRO A 92 15.85 -10.87 -19.39
CA PRO A 92 16.63 -9.77 -19.93
C PRO A 92 16.27 -9.55 -21.41
N ARG A 93 15.05 -9.05 -21.66
CA ARG A 93 14.70 -8.41 -22.93
C ARG A 93 14.77 -6.92 -22.71
N ASP A 94 15.54 -6.22 -23.53
CA ASP A 94 15.45 -4.77 -23.61
C ASP A 94 13.99 -4.41 -23.96
N PRO A 95 13.25 -3.71 -23.07
CA PRO A 95 11.84 -3.45 -23.31
C PRO A 95 11.71 -2.49 -24.49
N THR A 96 10.95 -2.88 -25.51
CA THR A 96 10.72 -1.98 -26.65
C THR A 96 9.90 -0.76 -26.20
N PRO A 97 9.97 0.37 -26.92
CA PRO A 97 9.14 1.53 -26.60
C PRO A 97 7.65 1.20 -26.54
N GLU A 98 7.16 0.34 -27.43
CA GLU A 98 5.76 -0.08 -27.50
C GLU A 98 5.35 -0.94 -26.30
N TYR A 99 6.23 -1.83 -25.85
CA TYR A 99 5.98 -2.64 -24.65
C TYR A 99 6.02 -1.79 -23.37
N THR A 100 6.96 -0.85 -23.29
CA THR A 100 7.05 0.10 -22.17
C THR A 100 5.78 0.95 -22.06
N GLU A 101 5.29 1.46 -23.20
CA GLU A 101 4.06 2.24 -23.26
C GLU A 101 2.82 1.40 -22.96
N SER A 102 2.73 0.14 -23.41
CA SER A 102 1.58 -0.72 -23.09
C SER A 102 1.49 -1.02 -21.58
N VAL A 103 2.63 -1.25 -20.93
CA VAL A 103 2.74 -1.41 -19.47
C VAL A 103 2.34 -0.13 -18.74
N HIS A 104 2.82 1.04 -19.17
CA HIS A 104 2.39 2.33 -18.59
C HIS A 104 0.88 2.56 -18.74
N GLN A 105 0.27 2.19 -19.88
CA GLN A 105 -1.17 2.32 -20.11
C GLN A 105 -1.99 1.39 -19.22
N GLU A 106 -1.54 0.16 -19.00
CA GLU A 106 -2.20 -0.77 -18.07
C GLU A 106 -2.21 -0.22 -16.64
N TYR A 107 -1.04 0.24 -16.16
CA TYR A 107 -0.95 0.84 -14.83
C TYR A 107 -1.78 2.13 -14.70
N ARG A 108 -1.83 2.99 -15.73
CA ARG A 108 -2.70 4.18 -15.73
C ARG A 108 -4.18 3.79 -15.58
N ARG A 109 -4.66 2.75 -16.29
CA ARG A 109 -6.04 2.26 -16.14
C ARG A 109 -6.32 1.74 -14.73
N ASN A 110 -5.35 1.07 -14.09
CA ASN A 110 -5.49 0.60 -12.72
C ASN A 110 -5.61 1.79 -11.73
N VAL A 111 -4.79 2.83 -11.91
CA VAL A 111 -4.88 4.09 -11.13
C VAL A 111 -6.22 4.80 -11.35
N GLU A 112 -6.66 4.92 -12.60
CA GLU A 112 -7.98 5.48 -12.94
C GLU A 112 -9.13 4.66 -12.32
N SER A 113 -9.01 3.33 -12.26
CA SER A 113 -10.00 2.46 -11.59
C SER A 113 -10.05 2.67 -10.08
N VAL A 114 -8.91 2.92 -9.43
CA VAL A 114 -8.85 3.26 -8.00
C VAL A 114 -9.46 4.65 -7.78
N LEU A 115 -9.05 5.66 -8.56
CA LEU A 115 -9.53 7.04 -8.44
C LEU A 115 -11.04 7.18 -8.74
N THR A 116 -11.58 6.44 -9.71
CA THR A 116 -13.03 6.43 -9.99
C THR A 116 -13.85 5.73 -8.91
N SER A 117 -13.22 4.95 -8.04
CA SER A 117 -13.84 4.37 -6.84
C SER A 117 -13.87 5.32 -5.64
N PHE A 118 -13.21 6.50 -5.73
CA PHE A 118 -13.15 7.48 -4.64
C PHE A 118 -14.50 8.15 -4.40
N SER A 119 -14.87 8.27 -3.13
CA SER A 119 -16.07 8.95 -2.64
C SER A 119 -15.66 9.87 -1.49
N TYR A 120 -15.39 11.13 -1.82
CA TYR A 120 -15.00 12.13 -0.83
C TYR A 120 -16.11 12.36 0.20
N ILE A 121 -15.78 12.28 1.48
CA ILE A 121 -16.71 12.63 2.57
C ILE A 121 -16.91 14.16 2.64
N PRO A 122 -17.99 14.64 3.29
CA PRO A 122 -18.22 16.08 3.46
C PRO A 122 -17.09 16.77 4.23
N ALA A 123 -16.75 18.01 3.85
CA ALA A 123 -15.75 18.80 4.56
C ALA A 123 -16.12 18.98 6.05
N GLY A 124 -15.11 18.98 6.92
CA GLY A 124 -15.29 19.01 8.37
C GLY A 124 -15.67 17.68 9.01
N THR A 125 -15.99 16.63 8.24
CA THR A 125 -16.12 15.26 8.76
C THR A 125 -14.78 14.52 8.66
N ARG A 126 -14.56 13.54 9.53
CA ARG A 126 -13.32 12.75 9.59
C ARG A 126 -13.63 11.27 9.42
N LEU A 127 -12.73 10.54 8.77
CA LEU A 127 -12.76 9.08 8.79
C LEU A 127 -12.34 8.57 10.17
N ALA A 128 -13.07 7.58 10.70
CA ALA A 128 -12.66 6.87 11.91
C ALA A 128 -11.35 6.10 11.63
N LEU A 129 -10.45 6.10 12.61
CA LEU A 129 -9.18 5.39 12.53
C LEU A 129 -9.40 3.88 12.59
N ILE A 130 -8.94 3.16 11.56
CA ILE A 130 -9.09 1.71 11.49
C ILE A 130 -7.93 1.05 12.24
N GLN A 131 -8.23 0.01 13.02
CA GLN A 131 -7.24 -0.82 13.71
C GLN A 131 -6.85 -2.04 12.84
N ASP A 132 -6.44 -1.80 11.60
CA ASP A 132 -5.94 -2.81 10.64
C ASP A 132 -4.40 -2.80 10.53
N ARG A 133 -3.75 -1.95 11.33
CA ARG A 133 -2.30 -1.85 11.46
C ARG A 133 -1.82 -2.64 12.67
N ASP A 134 -0.66 -3.28 12.52
CA ASP A 134 0.10 -3.82 13.64
C ASP A 134 0.64 -2.64 14.48
N ASP A 135 0.01 -2.36 15.63
CA ASP A 135 0.02 -1.10 16.41
C ASP A 135 1.39 -0.70 17.08
N ILE A 136 2.53 -1.01 16.47
CA ILE A 136 3.87 -0.77 17.04
C ILE A 136 4.34 0.68 16.86
N LEU A 137 3.82 1.43 15.89
CA LEU A 137 4.29 2.78 15.57
C LEU A 137 3.69 3.84 16.51
N VAL A 138 4.52 4.38 17.41
CA VAL A 138 4.22 5.60 18.16
C VAL A 138 4.74 6.82 17.39
N PRO A 139 3.87 7.74 16.94
CA PRO A 139 4.32 8.93 16.20
C PRO A 139 5.10 9.92 17.10
N PRO A 140 5.96 10.78 16.52
CA PRO A 140 6.69 11.80 17.27
C PRO A 140 5.79 12.86 17.92
N LYS A 141 6.38 13.69 18.78
CA LYS A 141 5.89 15.03 19.16
C LYS A 141 4.41 15.15 19.58
N ASN A 142 3.62 16.11 19.09
CA ASN A 142 3.63 16.93 17.85
C ASN A 142 3.14 16.25 16.54
N CYS A 143 2.88 14.93 16.56
CA CYS A 143 2.26 14.21 15.44
C CYS A 143 1.16 13.24 15.91
N ARG A 144 0.20 12.93 15.03
CA ARG A 144 -0.84 11.92 15.24
C ARG A 144 -1.15 11.16 13.95
N ILE A 145 -1.56 9.90 14.08
CA ILE A 145 -2.02 9.11 12.93
C ILE A 145 -3.48 9.46 12.64
N VAL A 146 -3.80 9.69 11.37
CA VAL A 146 -5.14 10.02 10.85
C VAL A 146 -5.52 9.06 9.74
N GLN A 147 -6.81 8.76 9.57
CA GLN A 147 -7.30 7.97 8.44
C GLN A 147 -7.56 8.91 7.26
N VAL A 148 -6.95 8.62 6.10
CA VAL A 148 -7.11 9.42 4.88
C VAL A 148 -8.04 8.73 3.88
N ILE A 149 -7.92 7.41 3.81
CA ILE A 149 -8.68 6.51 2.93
C ILE A 149 -9.28 5.37 3.77
N SER A 150 -10.51 4.97 3.49
CA SER A 150 -11.17 3.81 4.12
C SER A 150 -11.98 3.01 3.10
N TYR A 151 -11.83 1.69 3.10
CA TYR A 151 -12.65 0.81 2.27
C TYR A 151 -14.05 0.66 2.86
N PHE A 152 -15.05 0.96 2.04
CA PHE A 152 -16.46 0.82 2.37
C PHE A 152 -17.13 -0.17 1.42
N ASP A 153 -17.31 -1.39 1.90
CA ASP A 153 -17.98 -2.45 1.15
C ASP A 153 -19.50 -2.29 1.24
N GLN A 154 -20.11 -1.83 0.16
CA GLN A 154 -21.55 -2.03 -0.08
C GLN A 154 -21.72 -3.15 -1.12
N SER A 155 -22.01 -4.35 -0.63
CA SER A 155 -22.16 -5.60 -1.39
C SER A 155 -23.18 -5.59 -2.54
N ALA A 156 -23.90 -4.49 -2.76
CA ALA A 156 -24.85 -4.27 -3.86
C ALA A 156 -24.41 -3.19 -4.88
N LYS A 157 -23.33 -2.43 -4.65
CA LYS A 157 -22.93 -1.28 -5.50
C LYS A 157 -21.45 -1.26 -5.89
N GLY A 158 -20.73 -2.35 -5.64
CA GLY A 158 -19.27 -2.42 -5.82
C GLY A 158 -18.51 -1.76 -4.68
N ARG A 159 -17.20 -2.00 -4.66
CA ARG A 159 -16.27 -1.43 -3.68
C ARG A 159 -16.26 0.09 -3.79
N ARG A 160 -16.40 0.79 -2.67
CA ARG A 160 -16.18 2.24 -2.59
C ARG A 160 -15.00 2.54 -1.69
N ILE A 161 -14.29 3.60 -2.03
CA ILE A 161 -13.16 4.10 -1.26
C ILE A 161 -13.59 5.45 -0.70
N LEU A 162 -13.87 5.51 0.60
CA LEU A 162 -14.17 6.79 1.27
C LEU A 162 -12.85 7.54 1.46
N VAL A 163 -12.85 8.83 1.15
CA VAL A 163 -11.64 9.67 1.22
C VAL A 163 -11.93 10.92 2.03
N ASP A 164 -11.11 11.19 3.05
CA ASP A 164 -11.08 12.50 3.71
C ASP A 164 -10.47 13.51 2.74
N ARG A 165 -11.31 14.40 2.21
CA ARG A 165 -10.89 15.40 1.21
C ARG A 165 -9.81 16.32 1.74
N GLU A 166 -9.95 16.81 2.97
CA GLU A 166 -9.04 17.81 3.52
C GLU A 166 -7.67 17.19 3.75
N TYR A 167 -7.60 15.96 4.27
CA TYR A 167 -6.35 15.22 4.34
C TYR A 167 -5.78 14.89 2.96
N TRP A 168 -6.58 14.42 2.00
CA TRP A 168 -6.11 14.13 0.64
C TRP A 168 -5.54 15.37 -0.07
N GLU A 169 -6.13 16.55 0.15
CA GLU A 169 -5.68 17.83 -0.39
C GLU A 169 -4.37 18.32 0.28
N MET A 170 -4.12 17.98 1.56
CA MET A 170 -2.84 18.25 2.27
C MET A 170 -1.66 17.38 1.80
N LEU A 171 -1.92 16.23 1.16
CA LEU A 171 -0.86 15.32 0.71
C LEU A 171 -0.02 15.88 -0.44
N GLY A 172 1.29 15.62 -0.37
CA GLY A 172 2.19 15.84 -1.49
C GLY A 172 1.91 14.92 -2.68
N PRO A 173 2.39 15.27 -3.89
CA PRO A 173 2.32 14.41 -5.08
C PRO A 173 2.83 12.99 -4.82
N GLN A 174 3.98 12.86 -4.17
CA GLN A 174 4.58 11.59 -3.79
C GLN A 174 3.70 10.76 -2.83
N ASP A 175 3.11 11.38 -1.80
CA ASP A 175 2.22 10.67 -0.86
C ASP A 175 0.95 10.16 -1.53
N ARG A 176 0.40 10.90 -2.50
CA ARG A 176 -0.75 10.44 -3.30
C ARG A 176 -0.39 9.24 -4.16
N VAL A 177 0.80 9.22 -4.77
CA VAL A 177 1.32 8.03 -5.48
C VAL A 177 1.52 6.86 -4.50
N ALA A 178 2.02 7.11 -3.29
CA ALA A 178 2.17 6.08 -2.26
C ALA A 178 0.84 5.40 -1.92
N PHE A 179 -0.22 6.16 -1.66
CA PHE A 179 -1.55 5.59 -1.40
C PHE A 179 -2.09 4.79 -2.60
N LEU A 180 -2.02 5.34 -3.81
CA LEU A 180 -2.55 4.64 -4.99
C LEU A 180 -1.79 3.33 -5.26
N PHE A 181 -0.47 3.35 -5.10
CA PHE A 181 0.35 2.15 -5.24
C PHE A 181 0.11 1.15 -4.10
N HIS A 182 -0.06 1.62 -2.86
CA HIS A 182 -0.48 0.78 -1.73
C HIS A 182 -1.76 0.03 -2.05
N GLU A 183 -2.83 0.70 -2.46
CA GLU A 183 -4.12 0.04 -2.68
C GLU A 183 -4.05 -0.96 -3.85
N MET A 184 -3.29 -0.65 -4.91
CA MET A 184 -3.02 -1.58 -6.02
C MET A 184 -2.28 -2.85 -5.58
N VAL A 185 -1.25 -2.71 -4.76
CA VAL A 185 -0.46 -3.85 -4.23
C VAL A 185 -1.24 -4.63 -3.18
N TYR A 186 -1.95 -3.96 -2.28
CA TYR A 186 -2.66 -4.58 -1.19
C TYR A 186 -3.87 -5.39 -1.68
N GLU A 187 -4.56 -4.93 -2.73
CA GLU A 187 -5.56 -5.75 -3.42
C GLU A 187 -4.98 -7.11 -3.86
N VAL A 188 -3.80 -7.11 -4.50
CA VAL A 188 -3.13 -8.35 -4.91
C VAL A 188 -2.77 -9.21 -3.69
N PHE A 189 -2.18 -8.64 -2.64
CA PHE A 189 -1.82 -9.42 -1.44
C PHE A 189 -3.02 -10.00 -0.70
N ARG A 190 -4.17 -9.32 -0.69
CA ARG A 190 -5.41 -9.87 -0.12
C ARG A 190 -5.94 -11.07 -0.90
N LEU A 191 -5.71 -11.15 -2.22
CA LEU A 191 -5.99 -12.35 -3.01
C LEU A 191 -5.09 -13.53 -2.61
N PHE A 192 -3.85 -13.26 -2.20
CA PHE A 192 -2.91 -14.24 -1.64
C PHE A 192 -3.08 -14.48 -0.13
N GLY A 193 -4.09 -13.89 0.51
CA GLY A 193 -4.51 -14.22 1.86
C GLY A 193 -4.07 -13.24 2.96
N ASP A 194 -3.33 -12.17 2.66
CA ASP A 194 -2.89 -11.17 3.65
C ASP A 194 -4.06 -10.62 4.48
N LYS A 195 -3.81 -10.44 5.78
CA LYS A 195 -4.80 -9.93 6.75
C LYS A 195 -4.54 -8.49 7.19
N THR A 196 -3.30 -8.02 7.10
CA THR A 196 -2.90 -6.63 7.41
C THR A 196 -2.19 -6.02 6.21
N SER A 197 -2.14 -4.69 6.15
CA SER A 197 -1.48 -3.98 5.05
C SER A 197 0.05 -3.90 5.19
N ALA A 198 0.65 -4.46 6.25
CA ALA A 198 2.07 -4.25 6.59
C ALA A 198 3.04 -4.60 5.44
N ARG A 199 2.77 -5.70 4.71
CA ARG A 199 3.53 -6.10 3.52
C ARG A 199 3.39 -5.06 2.39
N ALA A 200 2.19 -4.55 2.13
CA ALA A 200 1.95 -3.51 1.14
C ALA A 200 2.66 -2.20 1.49
N ARG A 201 2.57 -1.73 2.75
CA ARG A 201 3.27 -0.53 3.23
C ARG A 201 4.78 -0.62 3.01
N LYS A 202 5.37 -1.78 3.34
CA LYS A 202 6.79 -2.04 3.10
C LYS A 202 7.16 -2.04 1.63
N LEU A 203 6.36 -2.65 0.75
CA LEU A 203 6.65 -2.62 -0.68
C LEU A 203 6.53 -1.19 -1.26
N THR A 204 5.50 -0.44 -0.87
CA THR A 204 5.31 0.97 -1.25
C THR A 204 6.51 1.82 -0.84
N GLY A 205 6.96 1.69 0.41
CA GLY A 205 8.17 2.35 0.90
C GLY A 205 9.41 2.02 0.05
N ILE A 206 9.64 0.74 -0.25
CA ILE A 206 10.76 0.31 -1.10
C ILE A 206 10.64 0.90 -2.52
N MET A 207 9.48 0.82 -3.16
CA MET A 207 9.24 1.27 -4.54
C MET A 207 9.33 2.79 -4.72
N LEU A 208 9.25 3.56 -3.63
CA LEU A 208 9.44 5.01 -3.63
C LEU A 208 10.84 5.43 -3.16
N SER A 209 11.53 4.63 -2.33
CA SER A 209 12.89 4.90 -1.82
C SER A 209 14.02 4.91 -2.87
N SER A 210 15.26 5.24 -2.49
CA SER A 210 16.46 5.02 -3.33
C SER A 210 16.97 3.57 -3.31
N VAL A 211 16.35 2.65 -2.54
CA VAL A 211 16.81 1.27 -2.37
C VAL A 211 16.86 0.52 -3.71
N SER A 212 18.05 0.00 -4.04
CA SER A 212 18.24 -0.85 -5.21
C SER A 212 17.48 -2.16 -5.07
N LEU A 213 16.75 -2.53 -6.11
CA LEU A 213 15.93 -3.73 -6.16
C LEU A 213 16.59 -4.79 -7.03
N SER A 214 16.96 -5.91 -6.42
CA SER A 214 17.47 -7.09 -7.12
C SER A 214 16.34 -8.09 -7.31
N ALA A 215 15.93 -8.32 -8.57
CA ALA A 215 14.97 -9.38 -8.90
C ALA A 215 15.52 -10.76 -8.46
N LYS A 216 14.63 -11.68 -8.04
CA LYS A 216 14.96 -13.04 -7.55
C LYS A 216 16.05 -13.75 -8.37
N TYR A 217 16.00 -13.59 -9.71
CA TYR A 217 16.91 -14.24 -10.65
C TYR A 217 18.09 -13.37 -11.11
N GLY A 218 18.06 -12.04 -10.89
CA GLY A 218 19.13 -11.13 -11.30
C GLY A 218 20.41 -11.27 -10.46
N ALA A 219 20.24 -11.68 -9.21
CA ALA A 219 21.30 -11.97 -8.25
C ALA A 219 21.98 -13.33 -8.46
N PHE A 220 21.46 -14.21 -9.31
CA PHE A 220 22.09 -15.50 -9.61
C PHE A 220 22.89 -15.41 -10.93
N VAL A 221 24.02 -16.13 -11.01
CA VAL A 221 24.76 -16.28 -12.28
C VAL A 221 23.85 -16.90 -13.34
N LYS A 222 23.83 -16.34 -14.55
CA LYS A 222 23.08 -16.91 -15.68
C LYS A 222 23.65 -18.29 -16.04
N GLY A 223 22.93 -19.35 -15.69
CA GLY A 223 23.39 -20.74 -15.85
C GLY A 223 24.03 -21.35 -14.59
N GLY A 224 24.10 -20.60 -13.49
CA GLY A 224 24.44 -21.15 -12.17
C GLY A 224 23.37 -22.14 -11.69
N ARG A 225 23.77 -23.10 -10.85
CA ARG A 225 22.82 -24.03 -10.21
C ARG A 225 22.00 -23.26 -9.19
N VAL A 226 20.69 -23.23 -9.39
CA VAL A 226 19.71 -22.75 -8.41
C VAL A 226 19.05 -23.98 -7.79
N LEU A 227 19.22 -24.16 -6.49
CA LEU A 227 18.55 -25.20 -5.72
C LEU A 227 17.29 -24.62 -5.10
N GLU A 228 16.13 -25.00 -5.65
CA GLU A 228 14.83 -24.78 -5.01
C GLU A 228 14.69 -25.75 -3.83
N CYS A 229 14.42 -25.19 -2.65
CA CYS A 229 14.26 -25.94 -1.42
C CYS A 229 12.83 -25.78 -0.90
N ARG A 230 12.10 -26.91 -0.84
CA ARG A 230 10.80 -27.06 -0.18
C ARG A 230 10.92 -28.07 0.97
N PRO A 231 10.31 -27.84 2.15
CA PRO A 231 10.27 -28.85 3.20
C PRO A 231 9.41 -30.04 2.76
N GLU A 232 9.90 -31.26 3.00
CA GLU A 232 9.16 -32.48 2.64
C GLU A 232 7.87 -32.59 3.48
N GLY A 233 6.72 -32.74 2.81
CA GLY A 233 5.41 -32.80 3.47
C GLY A 233 4.84 -31.44 3.91
N ALA A 234 5.44 -30.31 3.51
CA ALA A 234 4.82 -29.00 3.72
C ALA A 234 3.46 -28.92 3.01
N SER A 235 2.44 -28.44 3.72
CA SER A 235 1.31 -27.77 3.08
C SER A 235 1.79 -26.50 2.37
N GLU A 236 0.92 -25.84 1.59
CA GLU A 236 1.23 -24.63 0.79
C GLU A 236 1.84 -23.45 1.61
N ALA A 237 1.89 -23.54 2.94
CA ALA A 237 2.53 -22.60 3.85
C ALA A 237 3.99 -22.97 4.24
N GLY A 238 4.74 -23.63 3.35
CA GLY A 238 6.15 -23.97 3.58
C GLY A 238 7.11 -22.78 3.39
N THR A 239 8.28 -22.85 4.02
CA THR A 239 9.39 -21.94 3.73
C THR A 239 10.04 -22.33 2.40
N GLU A 240 9.76 -21.57 1.35
CA GLU A 240 10.35 -21.76 0.02
C GLU A 240 11.57 -20.86 -0.14
N PHE A 241 12.70 -21.43 -0.57
CA PHE A 241 13.90 -20.66 -0.83
C PHE A 241 14.80 -21.24 -1.93
N TYR A 242 15.64 -20.38 -2.48
CA TYR A 242 16.60 -20.68 -3.53
C TYR A 242 18.02 -20.46 -3.03
N ILE A 243 18.90 -21.45 -3.16
CA ILE A 243 20.35 -21.29 -3.00
C ILE A 243 21.01 -21.24 -4.38
N GLY A 244 21.92 -20.30 -4.61
CA GLY A 244 22.72 -20.22 -5.84
C GLY A 244 23.87 -19.22 -5.71
N GLU A 245 24.70 -19.14 -6.74
CA GLU A 245 25.91 -18.30 -6.76
C GLU A 245 25.62 -16.90 -7.34
N SER A 246 26.26 -15.87 -6.77
CA SER A 246 26.15 -14.46 -7.16
C SER A 246 27.05 -14.13 -8.36
N ARG A 247 26.80 -12.99 -9.02
CA ARG A 247 27.70 -12.49 -10.08
C ARG A 247 29.12 -12.21 -9.60
N GLU A 248 29.33 -12.10 -8.30
CA GLU A 248 30.60 -11.82 -7.63
C GLU A 248 31.22 -13.10 -7.02
N GLY A 249 30.59 -14.27 -7.20
CA GLY A 249 31.06 -15.58 -6.72
C GLY A 249 30.57 -15.96 -5.31
N GLU A 250 29.63 -15.20 -4.74
CA GLU A 250 29.14 -15.42 -3.38
C GLU A 250 27.97 -16.42 -3.34
N ALA A 251 27.86 -17.25 -2.31
CA ALA A 251 26.65 -18.04 -2.09
C ALA A 251 25.49 -17.14 -1.58
N VAL A 252 24.34 -17.17 -2.26
CA VAL A 252 23.18 -16.32 -1.93
C VAL A 252 21.92 -17.16 -1.72
N ILE A 253 21.24 -16.92 -0.59
CA ILE A 253 19.95 -17.55 -0.24
C ILE A 253 18.81 -16.54 -0.50
N ALA A 254 17.84 -16.88 -1.35
CA ALA A 254 16.63 -16.08 -1.61
C ALA A 254 15.42 -16.80 -1.03
N PHE A 255 14.79 -16.21 -0.01
CA PHE A 255 13.48 -16.67 0.44
C PHE A 255 12.41 -16.17 -0.54
N GLU A 256 11.56 -17.08 -0.99
CA GLU A 256 10.33 -16.81 -1.74
C GLU A 256 9.14 -16.70 -0.79
N ALA A 257 9.10 -17.57 0.23
CA ALA A 257 8.18 -17.51 1.35
C ALA A 257 8.84 -17.99 2.65
N ILE A 258 8.36 -17.51 3.80
CA ILE A 258 8.65 -18.05 5.13
C ILE A 258 7.31 -18.29 5.81
N ASP A 259 7.08 -19.52 6.29
CA ASP A 259 5.82 -19.94 6.93
C ASP A 259 4.55 -19.61 6.08
N GLY A 260 4.69 -19.64 4.74
CA GLY A 260 3.65 -19.30 3.78
C GLY A 260 3.54 -17.81 3.41
N GLU A 261 4.22 -16.92 4.12
CA GLU A 261 4.24 -15.49 3.80
C GLU A 261 5.32 -15.17 2.76
N SER A 262 4.93 -14.64 1.60
CA SER A 262 5.90 -14.39 0.54
C SER A 262 6.85 -13.22 0.86
N MET A 263 8.15 -13.48 0.72
CA MET A 263 9.24 -12.57 1.06
C MET A 263 9.61 -11.66 -0.10
N MET A 264 9.59 -10.34 0.14
CA MET A 264 9.80 -9.32 -0.90
C MET A 264 11.20 -8.67 -0.92
N SER A 265 12.06 -8.96 0.06
CA SER A 265 13.43 -8.39 0.10
C SER A 265 14.38 -9.32 0.84
N ARG A 266 15.62 -9.41 0.36
CA ARG A 266 16.72 -10.15 1.00
C ARG A 266 17.44 -9.26 2.03
N PRO A 267 17.69 -9.73 3.26
CA PRO A 267 18.99 -9.53 3.89
C PRO A 267 19.97 -10.53 3.26
N SER A 268 20.91 -10.06 2.44
CA SER A 268 22.04 -10.88 2.00
C SER A 268 23.14 -10.85 3.08
N SER A 269 23.58 -12.02 3.53
CA SER A 269 24.86 -12.16 4.21
C SER A 269 25.84 -12.78 3.23
N ALA A 270 26.95 -12.09 2.97
CA ALA A 270 28.06 -12.62 2.19
C ALA A 270 28.88 -13.56 3.08
N TRP A 271 29.10 -14.79 2.63
CA TRP A 271 29.99 -15.76 3.26
C TRP A 271 31.16 -15.98 2.32
N ALA A 272 32.36 -15.52 2.72
CA ALA A 272 33.52 -15.43 1.84
C ALA A 272 34.16 -16.77 1.45
N ASP A 273 33.74 -17.89 2.06
CA ASP A 273 34.29 -19.22 1.83
C ASP A 273 33.17 -20.28 1.78
N TYR A 274 32.67 -20.61 0.58
CA TYR A 274 31.83 -21.79 0.36
C TYR A 274 32.10 -22.42 -1.01
N SER A 275 33.10 -23.29 -1.09
CA SER A 275 33.31 -24.13 -2.27
C SER A 275 32.33 -25.29 -2.28
N LEU A 276 31.35 -25.25 -3.18
CA LEU A 276 30.48 -26.39 -3.46
C LEU A 276 31.27 -27.48 -4.21
N SER A 277 31.93 -28.38 -3.47
CA SER A 277 32.56 -29.56 -4.05
C SER A 277 31.50 -30.46 -4.71
N SER A 278 31.75 -30.82 -5.97
CA SER A 278 30.87 -31.57 -6.88
C SER A 278 30.52 -32.98 -6.42
#